data_AF-A0A9P1V6L3-F1
#
_entry.id   AF-A0A9P1V6L3-F1
#
_cell.length_a   1.000
_cell.length_b   1.000
_cell.length_c   1.000
_cell.angle_alpha   90.00
_cell.angle_beta   90.00
_cell.angle_gamma   90.00
#
_symmetry.space_group_name_H-M   'P 1'
#
loop_
_entity.id
_entity.type
_entity.pdbx_description
1 polymer ?
#
loop_
_entity_poly.entity_id
_entity_poly.type
_entity_poly.pdbx_seq_one_letter_code
_entity_poly.pdbx_strand_id
1 'polypeptide(L)' 'MTNITPTTTQSVELIASIVGKKLAIDGQEARRMAITGALSGITQAFYSRQHSPSDAKQP' A
#
# COMPACT_ATOMS: atom_id res chain seq x y z
N MET A 1 16.57 -8.42 -25.38
CA MET A 1 15.74 -7.80 -24.33
C MET A 1 16.06 -6.32 -24.31
N THR A 2 15.16 -5.46 -24.78
CA THR A 2 15.32 -4.00 -24.65
C THR A 2 15.03 -3.62 -23.20
N ASN A 3 16.02 -3.11 -22.48
CA ASN A 3 15.84 -2.55 -21.15
C ASN A 3 15.07 -1.23 -21.28
N ILE A 4 13.75 -1.29 -21.15
CA ILE A 4 12.90 -0.10 -21.10
C ILE A 4 12.87 0.35 -19.65
N THR A 5 13.66 1.37 -19.31
CA THR A 5 13.57 1.99 -17.99
C THR A 5 12.22 2.71 -17.90
N PRO A 6 11.35 2.35 -16.94
CA PRO A 6 10.07 3.03 -16.80
C PRO A 6 10.29 4.49 -16.43
N THR A 7 9.46 5.37 -16.97
CA THR A 7 9.44 6.77 -16.56
C THR A 7 9.05 6.89 -15.09
N THR A 8 9.36 8.03 -14.46
CA THR A 8 8.94 8.32 -13.09
C THR A 8 7.44 8.19 -12.91
N THR A 9 6.64 8.68 -13.87
CA THR A 9 5.18 8.58 -13.83
C THR A 9 4.70 7.12 -13.86
N GLN A 10 5.26 6.29 -14.74
CA GLN A 10 4.94 4.86 -14.81
C GLN A 10 5.34 4.13 -13.51
N SER A 11 6.47 4.52 -12.91
CA SER A 11 6.93 3.95 -11.64
C SER A 11 6.00 4.34 -10.48
N VAL A 12 5.55 5.59 -10.42
CA VAL A 12 4.60 6.06 -9.39
C VAL A 12 3.25 5.34 -9.52
N GLU A 13 2.74 5.19 -10.74
CA GLU A 13 1.49 4.46 -10.99
C GLU A 13 1.60 2.99 -10.56
N LEU A 14 2.71 2.34 -10.89
CA LEU A 14 2.99 0.97 -10.48
C LEU A 14 3.02 0.84 -8.94
N ILE A 15 3.77 1.71 -8.25
CA ILE A 15 3.87 1.70 -6.79
C ILE A 15 2.50 1.94 -6.15
N ALA A 16 1.75 2.92 -6.64
CA ALA A 16 0.43 3.25 -6.12
C ALA A 16 -0.55 2.08 -6.30
N SER A 17 -0.52 1.38 -7.43
CA SER A 17 -1.32 0.17 -7.66
C SER A 17 -0.94 -0.96 -6.69
N ILE A 18 0.35 -1.18 -6.45
CA ILE A 18 0.83 -2.21 -5.50
C ILE A 18 0.37 -1.88 -4.07
N VAL A 19 0.55 -0.64 -3.64
CA VAL A 19 0.16 -0.18 -2.30
C VAL A 19 -1.35 -0.27 -2.13
N GLY A 20 -2.13 0.21 -3.10
CA GLY A 20 -3.58 0.13 -3.07
C GLY A 20 -4.08 -1.30 -2.89
N LYS A 21 -3.58 -2.23 -3.70
CA LYS A 21 -3.90 -3.67 -3.58
C LYS A 21 -3.59 -4.23 -2.19
N LYS A 22 -2.45 -3.87 -1.59
CA LYS A 22 -2.07 -4.36 -0.25
C LYS A 22 -2.97 -3.82 0.86
N LEU A 23 -3.41 -2.57 0.74
CA LEU A 23 -4.24 -1.91 1.74
C LEU A 23 -5.74 -2.03 1.44
N ALA A 24 -6.13 -2.80 0.42
CA ALA A 24 -7.50 -2.93 -0.07
C ALA A 24 -8.16 -1.56 -0.38
N ILE A 25 -7.40 -0.63 -0.95
CA ILE A 25 -7.86 0.68 -1.43
C ILE A 25 -7.51 0.85 -2.92
N ASP A 26 -8.15 1.79 -3.59
CA ASP A 26 -7.80 2.12 -4.97
C ASP A 26 -6.37 2.69 -5.09
N GLY A 27 -5.72 2.44 -6.22
CA GLY A 27 -4.35 2.92 -6.46
C GLY A 27 -4.26 4.46 -6.54
N GLN A 28 -5.23 5.13 -7.15
CA GLN A 28 -5.26 6.60 -7.16
C GLN A 28 -5.48 7.15 -5.76
N GLU A 29 -6.26 6.46 -4.95
CA GLU A 29 -6.51 6.83 -3.57
C GLU A 29 -5.27 6.63 -2.69
N ALA A 30 -4.52 5.54 -2.88
CA ALA A 30 -3.20 5.34 -2.26
C ALA A 30 -2.21 6.44 -2.66
N ARG A 31 -2.19 6.84 -3.95
CA ARG A 31 -1.37 7.94 -4.44
C ARG A 31 -1.75 9.27 -3.78
N ARG A 32 -3.05 9.56 -3.70
CA ARG A 32 -3.57 10.78 -3.05
C ARG A 32 -3.14 10.82 -1.60
N MET A 33 -3.30 9.74 -0.85
CA MET A 33 -2.88 9.64 0.55
C MET A 33 -1.36 9.76 0.74
N ALA A 34 -0.56 9.28 -0.22
CA ALA A 34 0.90 9.46 -0.17
C ALA A 34 1.28 10.94 -0.30
N ILE A 35 0.64 11.65 -1.23
CA ILE A 35 0.87 13.09 -1.46
C ILE A 35 0.46 13.92 -0.23
N THR A 36 -0.65 13.57 0.42
CA THR A 36 -1.13 14.29 1.62
C THR A 36 -0.44 13.86 2.91
N GLY A 37 0.43 12.85 2.87
CA GLY A 37 1.11 12.31 4.06
C GLY A 37 0.26 11.37 4.93
N ALA A 38 -1.01 11.12 4.56
CA ALA A 38 -1.92 10.29 5.34
C ALA A 38 -1.65 8.77 5.23
N LEU A 39 -0.93 8.34 4.18
CA LEU A 39 -0.74 6.92 3.86
C LEU A 39 -0.05 6.13 4.99
N SER A 40 0.87 6.76 5.72
CA SER A 40 1.60 6.10 6.81
C SER A 40 0.66 5.66 7.94
N GLY A 41 -0.22 6.56 8.40
CA GLY A 41 -1.18 6.25 9.47
C GLY A 41 -2.22 5.21 9.04
N ILE A 42 -2.68 5.26 7.79
CA ILE A 42 -3.61 4.28 7.23
C ILE A 42 -2.95 2.89 7.16
N THR A 43 -1.71 2.83 6.69
CA THR A 43 -0.92 1.59 6.62
C THR A 43 -0.75 0.98 8.01
N GLN A 44 -0.38 1.81 9.00
CA GLN A 44 -0.25 1.37 10.39
C GLN A 44 -1.56 0.82 10.93
N ALA A 45 -2.66 1.58 10.79
CA ALA A 45 -3.97 1.15 11.26
C ALA A 45 -4.45 -0.15 10.59
N PHE A 46 -4.19 -0.32 9.29
CA PHE A 46 -4.53 -1.52 8.53
C PHE A 46 -3.81 -2.74 9.10
N TYR A 47 -2.49 -2.70 9.23
CA TYR A 47 -1.71 -3.83 9.73
C TYR A 47 -1.94 -4.08 11.23
N SER A 48 -2.17 -3.06 12.05
CA SER A 48 -2.55 -3.24 13.46
C SER A 48 -3.85 -4.04 13.61
N ARG A 49 -4.81 -3.88 12.68
CA ARG A 49 -6.07 -4.65 12.66
C ARG A 49 -5.86 -6.06 12.09
N GLN A 50 -4.99 -6.23 11.10
CA GLN A 50 -4.63 -7.55 10.58
C GLN A 50 -3.86 -8.40 11.60
N HIS A 51 -3.09 -7.77 12.50
CA HIS A 51 -2.46 -8.43 13.65
C HIS A 51 -3.45 -8.74 14.81
N SER A 52 -4.76 -8.77 14.56
CA SER A 52 -5.71 -9.26 15.56
C SER A 52 -5.43 -10.73 15.87
N PRO A 53 -5.22 -11.08 17.14
CA PRO A 53 -4.70 -12.39 17.52
C PRO A 53 -5.82 -13.42 17.54
N SER A 54 -6.11 -14.05 16.40
CA SER A 54 -6.63 -15.42 16.42
C SER A 54 -5.52 -16.46 16.66
N ASP A 55 -4.27 -16.02 16.83
CA ASP A 55 -3.11 -16.82 17.23
C ASP A 55 -2.72 -16.64 18.72
N ALA A 56 -3.50 -15.90 19.51
CA ALA A 56 -3.34 -15.91 20.96
C ALA A 56 -4.42 -16.80 21.58
N LYS A 57 -3.97 -18.00 21.96
CA LYS A 57 -4.58 -18.95 22.91
C LYS A 57 -5.38 -20.09 22.28
N GLN A 58 -4.76 -21.26 22.28
CA GLN A 58 -5.27 -22.33 23.14
C GLN A 58 -4.08 -23.09 23.77
N PRO A 59 -3.91 -23.06 25.11
CA PRO A 59 -3.29 -24.17 25.83
C PRO A 59 -4.22 -25.39 25.82
#